data_AF-A0A960UK74-F1
#
_entry.id   AF-A0A960UK74-F1
#
_cell.length_a   1.000
_cell.length_b   1.000
_cell.length_c   1.000
_cell.angle_alpha   90.00
_cell.angle_beta   90.00
_cell.angle_gamma   90.00
#
_symmetry.space_group_name_H-M   'P 1'
#
loop_
_entity.id
_entity.type
_entity.pdbx_description
1 polymer ?
#
loop_
_entity_poly.entity_id
_entity_poly.type
_entity_poly.pdbx_seq_one_letter_code
_entity_poly.pdbx_strand_id
1 'polypeptide(L)' 'ATAAAWRYPSPSEAFVAIKDCLCFYPSRMDAVFVDDEQARAQEGDFYGGWITKDIIGPFKGGAGTLGW' A
#
# COMPACT_ATOMS: atom_id res chain seq x y z
N ALA A 1 9.68 11.02 -7.29
CA ALA A 1 8.24 11.15 -6.96
C ALA A 1 8.09 11.93 -5.65
N THR A 2 7.17 12.90 -5.59
CA THR A 2 6.89 13.67 -4.35
C THR A 2 5.89 12.90 -3.49
N ALA A 3 6.14 12.80 -2.18
CA ALA A 3 5.27 12.14 -1.20
C ALA A 3 4.85 10.69 -1.58
N ALA A 4 5.79 9.89 -2.09
CA ALA A 4 5.51 8.52 -2.53
C ALA A 4 5.64 7.46 -1.42
N ALA A 5 6.20 7.82 -0.27
CA ALA A 5 6.46 6.91 0.84
C ALA A 5 6.17 7.57 2.19
N TRP A 6 5.88 6.76 3.19
CA TRP A 6 5.67 7.17 4.57
C TRP A 6 6.22 6.13 5.53
N ARG A 7 6.32 6.50 6.81
CA ARG A 7 6.66 5.60 7.92
C ARG A 7 5.98 6.09 9.19
N TYR A 8 5.94 5.22 10.19
CA TYR A 8 5.47 5.55 11.53
C TYR A 8 6.67 5.62 12.49
N PRO A 9 7.22 6.81 12.79
CA PRO A 9 8.38 6.95 13.69
C PRO A 9 8.01 6.78 15.18
N SER A 10 6.74 6.99 15.50
CA SER A 10 6.19 6.85 16.85
C SER A 10 4.82 6.16 16.80
N PRO A 11 4.76 4.87 16.43
CA PRO A 11 3.50 4.11 16.40
C PRO A 11 2.95 3.91 17.83
N SER A 12 1.66 3.61 17.96
CA SER A 12 1.10 3.17 19.24
C SER A 12 1.66 1.80 19.63
N GLU A 13 1.51 1.44 20.91
CA GLU A 13 2.12 0.24 21.50
C GLU A 13 1.83 -1.05 20.71
N ALA A 14 0.58 -1.24 20.27
CA ALA A 14 0.17 -2.40 19.49
C ALA A 14 0.85 -2.51 18.10
N PHE A 15 1.43 -1.42 17.58
CA PHE A 15 2.06 -1.35 16.26
C PHE A 15 3.56 -1.05 16.33
N VAL A 16 4.20 -1.27 17.48
CA VAL A 16 5.65 -1.03 17.62
C VAL A 16 6.49 -1.83 16.61
N ALA A 17 5.98 -2.98 16.17
CA ALA A 17 6.62 -3.85 15.19
C ALA A 17 6.85 -3.19 13.82
N ILE A 18 6.06 -2.16 13.47
CA ILE A 18 6.20 -1.43 12.19
C ILE A 18 6.93 -0.09 12.34
N LYS A 19 7.56 0.15 13.51
CA LYS A 19 8.33 1.38 13.74
C LYS A 19 9.41 1.51 12.68
N ASP A 20 9.46 2.69 12.07
CA ASP A 20 10.42 3.06 11.01
C ASP A 20 10.37 2.19 9.73
N CYS A 21 9.45 1.22 9.63
CA CYS A 21 9.16 0.53 8.39
C CYS A 21 8.64 1.53 7.34
N LEU A 22 9.15 1.39 6.12
CA LEU A 22 8.71 2.19 4.98
C LEU A 22 7.52 1.52 4.31
N CYS A 23 6.51 2.32 4.01
CA CYS A 23 5.45 1.95 3.10
C CYS A 23 5.42 2.97 1.95
N PHE A 24 4.96 2.56 0.78
CA PHE A 24 4.98 3.41 -0.42
C PHE A 24 3.90 2.99 -1.41
N TYR A 25 3.55 3.92 -2.29
CA TYR A 25 2.56 3.70 -3.35
C TYR A 25 3.17 2.89 -4.50
N PRO A 26 2.68 1.68 -4.82
CA PRO A 26 3.16 0.94 -5.99
C PRO A 26 2.92 1.69 -7.31
N SER A 27 1.86 2.51 -7.37
CA SER A 27 1.55 3.37 -8.52
C SER A 27 2.61 4.44 -8.81
N ARG A 28 3.57 4.65 -7.89
CA ARG A 28 4.63 5.67 -7.99
C ARG A 28 6.04 5.08 -8.06
N MET A 29 6.15 3.77 -8.24
CA MET A 29 7.41 3.04 -8.39
C MET A 29 7.44 2.37 -9.75
N ASP A 30 8.63 2.10 -10.28
CA ASP A 30 8.78 1.34 -11.53
C ASP A 30 8.31 -0.11 -11.37
N ALA A 31 8.62 -0.72 -10.21
CA ALA A 31 8.12 -2.02 -9.81
C ALA A 31 8.17 -2.20 -8.29
N VAL A 32 7.24 -3.01 -7.76
CA VAL A 32 7.16 -3.39 -6.33
C VAL A 32 6.98 -4.89 -6.26
N PHE A 33 7.80 -5.55 -5.45
CA PHE A 33 7.79 -7.00 -5.31
C PHE A 33 7.54 -7.41 -3.86
N VAL A 34 6.78 -8.48 -3.68
CA VAL A 34 6.68 -9.26 -2.46
C VAL A 34 7.29 -10.62 -2.79
N ASP A 35 8.47 -10.88 -2.23
CA ASP A 35 9.34 -11.97 -2.68
C ASP A 35 9.59 -11.88 -4.21
N ASP A 36 9.21 -12.91 -4.97
CA ASP A 36 9.33 -12.96 -6.44
C ASP A 36 8.07 -12.47 -7.17
N GLU A 37 7.03 -12.04 -6.46
CA GLU A 37 5.77 -11.62 -7.05
C GLU A 37 5.67 -10.10 -7.18
N GLN A 38 5.47 -9.61 -8.42
CA GLN A 38 5.20 -8.19 -8.64
C GLN A 38 3.79 -7.83 -8.16
N ALA A 39 3.71 -6.93 -7.18
CA ALA A 39 2.45 -6.43 -6.66
C ALA A 39 1.77 -5.49 -7.67
N ARG A 40 0.46 -5.65 -7.85
CA ARG A 40 -0.37 -4.71 -8.61
C ARG A 40 -0.81 -3.57 -7.70
N ALA A 41 -0.71 -2.34 -8.19
CA ALA A 41 -1.22 -1.19 -7.46
C ALA A 41 -2.75 -1.31 -7.26
N GLN A 42 -3.21 -1.13 -6.03
CA GLN A 42 -4.64 -0.89 -5.78
C GLN A 42 -5.07 0.38 -6.51
N GLU A 43 -6.24 0.36 -7.15
CA GLU A 43 -6.74 1.50 -7.92
C GLU A 43 -6.94 2.73 -7.02
N GLY A 44 -6.65 3.90 -7.57
CA GLY A 44 -6.64 5.17 -6.84
C GLY A 44 -5.36 5.37 -6.01
N ASP A 45 -5.17 6.60 -5.54
CA ASP A 45 -3.92 7.02 -4.87
C ASP A 45 -4.12 7.27 -3.37
N PHE A 46 -5.24 6.83 -2.79
CA PHE A 46 -5.55 7.05 -1.36
C PHE A 46 -5.02 5.92 -0.45
N TYR A 47 -5.19 4.66 -0.85
CA TYR A 47 -4.90 3.51 0.03
C TYR A 47 -3.46 2.99 -0.10
N GLY A 48 -2.82 3.15 -1.27
CA GLY A 48 -1.46 2.66 -1.50
C GLY A 48 -1.31 1.15 -1.35
N GLY A 49 -2.37 0.37 -1.64
CA GLY A 49 -2.39 -1.08 -1.45
C GLY A 49 -1.56 -1.86 -2.48
N TRP A 50 -0.99 -2.97 -2.02
CA TRP A 50 -0.10 -3.85 -2.79
C TRP A 50 -0.85 -5.16 -3.02
N ILE A 51 -1.47 -5.32 -4.19
CA ILE A 51 -2.31 -6.48 -4.48
C ILE A 51 -1.46 -7.61 -5.06
N THR A 52 -1.31 -8.70 -4.29
CA THR A 52 -0.73 -9.97 -4.73
C THR A 52 -1.82 -11.01 -5.01
N LYS A 53 -1.45 -12.22 -5.46
CA LYS A 53 -2.34 -13.36 -5.73
C LYS A 53 -3.09 -13.81 -4.49
N ASP A 54 -2.52 -13.59 -3.32
CA ASP A 54 -3.07 -14.01 -2.03
C ASP A 54 -4.11 -13.01 -1.49
N ILE A 55 -4.20 -11.81 -2.08
CA ILE A 55 -5.12 -10.76 -1.66
C ILE A 55 -6.34 -10.76 -2.60
N ILE A 56 -7.50 -11.15 -2.05
CA ILE A 56 -8.76 -11.26 -2.79
C ILE A 56 -9.65 -10.04 -2.53
N GLY A 57 -10.27 -9.52 -3.59
CA GLY A 57 -11.13 -8.34 -3.54
C GLY A 57 -12.53 -8.60 -2.95
N PRO A 58 -13.43 -7.60 -3.02
CA PRO A 58 -13.32 -6.35 -3.77
C PRO A 58 -12.35 -5.34 -3.15
N PHE A 59 -11.74 -4.47 -3.97
CA PHE A 59 -10.78 -3.46 -3.53
C PHE A 59 -11.39 -2.06 -3.56
N LYS A 60 -11.13 -1.25 -2.54
CA LYS A 60 -11.50 0.17 -2.52
C LYS A 60 -10.57 1.00 -3.44
N GLY A 61 -10.97 2.22 -3.76
CA GLY A 61 -10.15 3.22 -4.46
C GLY A 61 -10.44 3.33 -5.96
N GLY A 62 -11.03 2.31 -6.57
CA GLY A 62 -11.53 2.39 -7.94
C GLY A 62 -12.88 3.07 -8.09
N ALA A 63 -13.27 3.37 -9.32
CA ALA A 63 -14.56 3.98 -9.63
C ALA A 63 -15.72 3.19 -9.02
N GLY A 64 -16.65 3.87 -8.34
CA GLY A 64 -17.80 3.24 -7.69
C GLY A 64 -17.53 2.61 -6.31
N THR A 65 -16.33 2.77 -5.73
CA THR A 65 -15.97 2.23 -4.40
C THR A 65 -15.79 3.31 -3.33
N LEU A 66 -16.14 4.56 -3.66
CA LEU A 66 -16.10 5.70 -2.72
C LEU A 66 -17.27 5.63 -1.73
N GLY A 67 -17.01 5.86 -0.45
CA GLY A 67 -18.06 5.96 0.58
C GLY A 67 -18.53 4.64 1.20
N TRP A 68 -17.85 3.53 0.94
CA TRP A 68 -18.00 2.25 1.65
C TRP A 68 -17.60 2.32 3.12
#